data_AF-A0A7W7KRA7-F1
#
_entry.id   AF-A0A7W7KRA7-F1
#
_cell.length_a   1.000
_cell.length_b   1.000
_cell.length_c   1.000
_cell.angle_alpha   90.00
_cell.angle_beta   90.00
_cell.angle_gamma   90.00
#
_symmetry.space_group_name_H-M   'P 1'
#
loop_
_entity.id
_entity.type
_entity.pdbx_description
1 polymer ?
#
loop_
_entity_poly.entity_id
_entity_poly.type
_entity_poly.pdbx_seq_one_letter_code
_entity_poly.pdbx_strand_id
1 'polypeptide(L)'
;MTNSTISMIEKNSVSPSISSLKKVLGGIPMSLVEFFSLDLEQSSNTPVVYKADELSDLSSGSIIMKLIGKDYPSRAITLLDETYPPGSDTGDDMYAHEGEETGVLVEGRLELTVGDETFVLESGDSYYFDSTKPHRFRNPFEAPARLISATTPANF
;
A
#
# COMPACT_ATOMS: atom_id res chain seq x y z
N MET A 1 5.08 -44.23 13.22
CA MET A 1 4.49 -44.65 11.93
C MET A 1 5.35 -45.76 11.36
N THR A 2 4.84 -46.64 10.50
CA THR A 2 5.68 -47.64 9.82
C THR A 2 6.26 -47.04 8.53
N ASN A 3 7.44 -47.52 8.11
CA ASN A 3 8.08 -47.08 6.86
C ASN A 3 7.17 -47.30 5.65
N SER A 4 6.37 -48.37 5.64
CA SER A 4 5.41 -48.66 4.58
C SER A 4 4.31 -47.60 4.49
N THR A 5 3.80 -47.08 5.62
CA THR A 5 2.79 -46.02 5.60
C THR A 5 3.38 -44.70 5.11
N ILE A 6 4.61 -44.36 5.49
CA ILE A 6 5.29 -43.16 4.99
C ILE A 6 5.49 -43.25 3.48
N SER A 7 5.97 -44.39 2.97
CA SER A 7 6.17 -44.58 1.53
C SER A 7 4.86 -44.50 0.73
N MET A 8 3.74 -44.97 1.27
CA MET A 8 2.44 -44.81 0.60
C MET A 8 1.95 -43.36 0.57
N ILE A 9 2.24 -42.57 1.62
CA ILE A 9 1.95 -41.14 1.66
C ILE A 9 2.80 -40.41 0.60
N GLU A 10 4.11 -40.68 0.54
CA GLU A 10 5.04 -40.07 -0.42
C GLU A 10 4.68 -40.37 -1.88
N LYS A 11 4.12 -41.55 -2.15
CA LYS A 11 3.65 -41.96 -3.48
C LYS A 11 2.23 -41.47 -3.81
N ASN A 12 1.66 -40.57 -3.01
CA ASN A 12 0.27 -40.08 -3.14
C ASN A 12 -0.77 -41.21 -3.21
N SER A 13 -0.46 -42.37 -2.63
CA SER A 13 -1.31 -43.56 -2.70
C SER A 13 -2.31 -43.64 -1.55
N VAL A 14 -2.10 -42.85 -0.49
CA VAL A 14 -3.03 -42.69 0.64
C VAL A 14 -2.98 -41.25 1.17
N SER A 15 -4.12 -40.72 1.62
CA SER A 15 -4.17 -39.45 2.34
C SER A 15 -4.08 -39.71 3.85
N PRO A 16 -3.10 -39.15 4.59
CA PRO A 16 -2.96 -39.39 6.02
C PRO A 16 -4.04 -38.67 6.84
N SER A 17 -4.40 -39.24 8.00
CA SER A 17 -5.16 -38.50 9.01
C SER A 17 -4.29 -37.40 9.66
N ILE A 18 -4.92 -36.37 10.23
CA ILE A 18 -4.23 -35.32 11.02
C ILE A 18 -3.36 -35.92 12.14
N SER A 19 -3.85 -36.97 12.80
CA SER A 19 -3.11 -37.68 13.86
C SER A 19 -1.89 -38.44 13.35
N SER A 20 -1.95 -38.95 12.12
CA SER A 20 -0.82 -39.63 11.46
C SER A 20 0.21 -38.61 10.96
N LEU A 21 -0.26 -37.52 10.36
CA LEU A 21 0.58 -36.40 9.93
C LEU A 21 1.34 -35.78 11.11
N LYS A 22 0.68 -35.53 12.25
CA LYS A 22 1.32 -35.05 13.48
C LYS A 22 2.44 -35.99 13.97
N LYS A 23 2.29 -37.31 13.81
CA LYS A 23 3.33 -38.29 14.17
C LYS A 23 4.51 -38.28 13.20
N VAL A 24 4.28 -37.98 11.92
CA VAL A 24 5.34 -37.80 10.92
C VAL A 24 6.11 -36.51 11.22
N LEU A 25 5.40 -35.40 11.43
CA LEU A 25 6.01 -34.10 11.76
C LEU A 25 6.77 -34.10 13.09
N GLY A 26 6.41 -34.96 14.06
CA GLY A 26 7.16 -35.08 15.31
C GLY A 26 8.62 -35.53 15.16
N GLY A 27 9.04 -36.03 13.99
CA GLY A 27 10.43 -36.34 13.66
C GLY A 27 11.15 -35.24 12.85
N ILE A 28 10.46 -34.15 12.53
CA ILE A 28 10.95 -33.01 11.77
C ILE A 28 10.86 -31.79 12.70
N PRO A 29 11.83 -30.85 12.70
CA PRO A 29 11.76 -29.64 13.51
C PRO A 29 10.75 -28.63 12.92
N MET A 30 9.51 -29.05 12.69
CA MET A 30 8.43 -28.22 12.16
C MET A 30 7.12 -28.49 12.89
N SER A 31 6.31 -27.45 13.09
CA SER A 31 4.99 -27.61 13.70
C SER A 31 3.92 -28.01 12.67
N LEU A 32 2.78 -28.52 13.14
CA LEU A 32 1.63 -28.79 12.26
C LEU A 32 1.08 -27.50 11.64
N VAL A 33 1.14 -26.38 12.38
CA VAL A 33 0.76 -25.06 11.88
C VAL A 33 1.68 -24.64 10.75
N GLU A 34 2.99 -24.70 10.99
CA GLU A 34 4.03 -24.39 10.01
C GLU A 34 3.90 -25.23 8.73
N PHE A 35 3.64 -26.54 8.85
CA PHE A 35 3.40 -27.42 7.70
C PHE A 35 2.25 -26.95 6.79
N PHE A 36 1.13 -26.48 7.36
CA PHE A 36 0.00 -25.95 6.59
C PHE A 36 0.16 -24.48 6.19
N SER A 37 1.09 -23.75 6.79
CA SER A 37 1.41 -22.37 6.45
C SER A 37 2.38 -22.24 5.27
N LEU A 38 3.07 -23.32 4.87
CA LEU A 38 4.00 -23.32 3.73
C LEU A 38 3.32 -22.92 2.40
N ASP A 39 2.04 -23.25 2.22
CA ASP A 39 1.26 -22.82 1.04
C ASP A 39 0.81 -21.35 1.13
N LEU A 40 0.72 -20.77 2.35
CA LEU A 40 0.38 -19.35 2.54
C LEU A 40 1.57 -18.44 2.19
N GLU A 41 2.80 -18.89 2.48
CA GLU A 41 4.04 -18.19 2.10
C GLU A 41 4.33 -18.30 0.58
N GLN A 42 3.73 -19.26 -0.13
CA GLN A 42 3.82 -19.41 -1.59
C GLN A 42 2.74 -18.65 -2.37
N SER A 43 2.15 -17.60 -1.78
CA SER A 43 1.38 -16.59 -2.51
C SER A 43 2.31 -15.68 -3.33
N SER A 44 3.12 -16.26 -4.21
CA SER A 44 4.20 -15.62 -4.99
C SER A 44 3.73 -14.68 -6.12
N ASN A 45 2.52 -14.13 -6.02
CA ASN A 45 2.01 -13.13 -6.95
C ASN A 45 1.87 -11.77 -6.25
N THR A 46 2.83 -11.37 -5.41
CA THR A 46 2.92 -9.97 -5.00
C THR A 46 3.18 -9.13 -6.25
N PRO A 47 2.26 -8.25 -6.67
CA PRO A 47 2.46 -7.48 -7.88
C PRO A 47 3.64 -6.52 -7.69
N VAL A 48 4.56 -6.53 -8.65
CA VAL A 48 5.72 -5.60 -8.69
C VAL A 48 5.50 -4.45 -9.66
N VAL A 49 4.48 -4.57 -10.53
CA VAL A 49 4.09 -3.57 -11.52
C VAL A 49 2.58 -3.42 -11.44
N TYR A 50 2.11 -2.18 -11.42
CA TYR A 50 0.70 -1.81 -11.42
C TYR A 50 0.40 -1.03 -12.70
N LYS A 51 -0.59 -1.46 -13.49
CA LYS A 51 -0.98 -0.72 -14.70
C LYS A 51 -1.89 0.45 -14.33
N ALA A 52 -1.80 1.53 -15.10
CA ALA A 52 -2.50 2.78 -14.81
C ALA A 52 -4.03 2.61 -14.75
N ASP A 53 -4.58 1.72 -15.57
CA ASP A 53 -6.00 1.37 -15.63
C ASP A 53 -6.45 0.39 -14.54
N GLU A 54 -5.51 -0.17 -13.77
CA GLU A 54 -5.76 -1.08 -12.65
C GLU A 54 -5.61 -0.40 -11.28
N LEU A 55 -5.16 0.87 -11.24
CA LEU A 55 -4.96 1.59 -9.98
C LEU A 55 -6.28 1.82 -9.26
N SER A 56 -6.26 1.59 -7.95
CA SER A 56 -7.45 1.77 -7.12
C SER A 56 -7.79 3.25 -6.99
N ASP A 57 -9.06 3.56 -7.23
CA ASP A 57 -9.58 4.91 -7.16
C ASP A 57 -10.00 5.24 -5.72
N LEU A 58 -9.34 6.22 -5.11
CA LEU A 58 -9.64 6.76 -3.79
C LEU A 58 -10.16 8.20 -3.88
N SER A 59 -10.62 8.64 -5.05
CA SER A 59 -11.03 10.03 -5.29
C SER A 59 -12.02 10.54 -4.23
N SER A 60 -11.81 11.79 -3.82
CA SER A 60 -12.63 12.46 -2.82
C SER A 60 -13.04 13.83 -3.35
N GLY A 61 -14.34 14.09 -3.39
CA GLY A 61 -14.88 15.29 -4.03
C GLY A 61 -14.48 15.37 -5.51
N SER A 62 -13.82 16.46 -5.89
CA SER A 62 -13.29 16.66 -7.25
C SER A 62 -11.85 16.18 -7.43
N ILE A 63 -11.13 15.85 -6.36
CA ILE A 63 -9.73 15.44 -6.42
C ILE A 63 -9.68 13.96 -6.80
N ILE A 64 -8.94 13.67 -7.87
CA ILE A 64 -8.75 12.30 -8.35
C ILE A 64 -7.53 11.71 -7.67
N MET A 65 -7.67 10.59 -7.00
CA MET A 65 -6.57 9.92 -6.29
C MET A 65 -6.46 8.47 -6.73
N LYS A 66 -5.31 8.09 -7.30
CA LYS A 66 -5.02 6.72 -7.74
C LYS A 66 -3.97 6.10 -6.84
N LEU A 67 -4.37 5.06 -6.10
CA LEU A 67 -3.51 4.33 -5.19
C LEU A 67 -2.67 3.28 -5.91
N ILE A 68 -1.36 3.35 -5.71
CA ILE A 68 -0.39 2.36 -6.17
C ILE A 68 -0.11 1.37 -5.04
N GLY A 69 0.06 0.08 -5.36
CA GLY A 69 0.48 -0.89 -4.35
C GLY A 69 -0.65 -1.49 -3.50
N LYS A 70 -1.92 -1.41 -3.92
CA LYS A 70 -3.06 -1.85 -3.07
C LYS A 70 -2.90 -3.26 -2.52
N ASP A 71 -2.50 -4.17 -3.40
CA ASP A 71 -2.34 -5.59 -3.09
C ASP A 71 -0.92 -5.94 -2.60
N TYR A 72 -0.09 -4.93 -2.31
CA TYR A 72 1.24 -5.16 -1.74
C TYR A 72 1.11 -5.49 -0.24
N PRO A 73 1.60 -6.65 0.21
CA PRO A 73 1.43 -7.09 1.60
C PRO A 73 2.19 -6.18 2.56
N SER A 74 1.55 -5.78 3.65
CA SER A 74 2.16 -5.02 4.76
C SER A 74 2.92 -3.76 4.30
N ARG A 75 2.37 -3.02 3.32
CA ARG A 75 3.03 -1.78 2.83
C ARG A 75 3.26 -0.79 3.97
N ALA A 76 4.45 -0.20 3.97
CA ALA A 76 4.82 0.86 4.90
C ALA A 76 4.39 2.25 4.40
N ILE A 77 4.24 2.40 3.07
CA ILE A 77 4.04 3.68 2.38
C ILE A 77 2.72 3.64 1.59
N THR A 78 1.92 4.68 1.69
CA THR A 78 0.86 4.99 0.71
C THR A 78 1.51 5.80 -0.41
N LEU A 79 1.34 5.41 -1.67
CA LEU A 79 1.80 6.20 -2.83
C LEU A 79 0.59 6.53 -3.70
N LEU A 80 0.37 7.81 -3.97
CA LEU A 80 -0.77 8.31 -4.74
C LEU A 80 -0.30 9.05 -5.99
N ASP A 81 -1.01 8.81 -7.10
CA ASP A 81 -1.03 9.70 -8.26
C ASP A 81 -2.31 10.52 -8.20
N GLU A 82 -2.15 11.81 -7.94
CA GLU A 82 -3.23 12.72 -7.63
C GLU A 82 -3.40 13.77 -8.72
N THR A 83 -4.64 14.07 -9.07
CA THR A 83 -4.98 15.19 -9.95
C THR A 83 -5.95 16.11 -9.23
N TYR A 84 -5.55 17.38 -9.14
CA TYR A 84 -6.28 18.47 -8.52
C TYR A 84 -6.88 19.36 -9.62
N PRO A 85 -8.18 19.27 -9.93
CA PRO A 85 -8.81 20.17 -10.88
C PRO A 85 -8.76 21.65 -10.43
N PRO A 86 -8.99 22.60 -11.35
CA PRO A 86 -9.16 24.01 -11.01
C PRO A 86 -10.19 24.22 -9.90
N GLY A 87 -9.85 25.01 -8.89
CA GLY A 87 -10.68 25.31 -7.73
C GLY A 87 -10.82 24.16 -6.72
N SER A 88 -10.11 23.04 -6.92
CA SER A 88 -10.16 21.90 -5.98
C SER A 88 -9.44 22.21 -4.68
N ASP A 89 -9.87 21.51 -3.63
CA ASP A 89 -9.47 21.78 -2.25
C ASP A 89 -9.66 20.50 -1.43
N THR A 90 -8.68 20.14 -0.60
CA THR A 90 -8.77 18.97 0.28
C THR A 90 -9.78 19.12 1.42
N GLY A 91 -10.35 20.31 1.62
CA GLY A 91 -11.40 20.59 2.59
C GLY A 91 -11.12 21.86 3.40
N ASP A 92 -12.16 22.41 4.03
CA ASP A 92 -12.01 23.67 4.79
C ASP A 92 -11.09 23.54 6.01
N ASP A 93 -11.04 22.37 6.62
CA ASP A 93 -10.18 22.04 7.74
C ASP A 93 -8.82 21.52 7.27
N MET A 94 -7.75 21.88 7.99
CA MET A 94 -6.43 21.31 7.75
C MET A 94 -6.38 19.86 8.27
N TYR A 95 -5.68 19.01 7.54
CA TYR A 95 -5.50 17.61 7.87
C TYR A 95 -4.19 17.41 8.65
N ALA A 96 -4.17 16.47 9.59
CA ALA A 96 -2.95 16.07 10.29
C ALA A 96 -3.05 14.59 10.63
N HIS A 97 -1.95 13.85 10.49
CA HIS A 97 -1.87 12.43 10.81
C HIS A 97 -0.46 12.04 11.26
N GLU A 98 -0.31 10.87 11.87
CA GLU A 98 1.02 10.38 12.23
C GLU A 98 1.85 10.05 10.99
N GLY A 99 3.17 10.21 11.11
CA GLY A 99 4.17 9.82 10.12
C GLY A 99 4.71 10.98 9.31
N GLU A 100 5.09 10.70 8.07
CA GLU A 100 5.78 11.65 7.19
C GLU A 100 5.08 11.71 5.85
N GLU A 101 5.10 12.89 5.23
CA GLU A 101 4.56 13.12 3.90
C GLU A 101 5.58 13.81 3.01
N THR A 102 5.66 13.34 1.77
CA THR A 102 6.50 13.92 0.74
C THR A 102 5.84 13.80 -0.62
N GLY A 103 6.19 14.67 -1.54
CA GLY A 103 5.70 14.56 -2.91
C GLY A 103 6.45 15.47 -3.86
N VAL A 104 6.17 15.27 -5.14
CA VAL A 104 6.69 16.08 -6.25
C VAL A 104 5.52 16.50 -7.13
N LEU A 105 5.43 17.80 -7.43
CA LEU A 105 4.46 18.30 -8.38
C LEU A 105 4.98 18.00 -9.79
N VAL A 106 4.28 17.15 -10.53
CA VAL A 106 4.69 16.72 -11.87
C VAL A 106 4.24 17.72 -12.93
N GLU A 107 3.05 18.29 -12.76
CA GLU A 107 2.45 19.19 -13.74
C GLU A 107 1.55 20.25 -13.06
N GLY A 108 1.52 21.45 -13.62
CA GLY A 108 0.68 22.55 -13.14
C GLY A 108 1.29 23.33 -11.97
N ARG A 109 0.41 23.92 -11.16
CA ARG A 109 0.73 24.70 -9.96
C ARG A 109 -0.19 24.28 -8.83
N LEU A 110 0.32 24.19 -7.62
CA LEU A 110 -0.46 23.74 -6.47
C LEU A 110 -0.09 24.56 -5.22
N GLU A 111 -1.09 24.97 -4.47
CA GLU A 111 -0.88 25.63 -3.17
C GLU A 111 -0.82 24.55 -2.08
N LEU A 112 0.26 24.55 -1.31
CA LEU A 112 0.46 23.71 -0.13
C LEU A 112 0.57 24.61 1.09
N THR A 113 -0.29 24.41 2.07
CA THR A 113 -0.15 25.02 3.39
C THR A 113 0.31 23.97 4.40
N VAL A 114 1.33 24.29 5.21
CA VAL A 114 1.84 23.44 6.31
C VAL A 114 2.04 24.31 7.55
N GLY A 115 1.27 24.04 8.61
CA GLY A 115 1.18 24.92 9.77
C GLY A 115 0.67 26.30 9.36
N ASP A 116 1.47 27.34 9.64
CA ASP A 116 1.15 28.73 9.33
C ASP A 116 1.74 29.23 8.00
N GLU A 117 2.45 28.36 7.28
CA GLU A 117 3.16 28.74 6.05
C GLU A 117 2.44 28.19 4.82
N THR A 118 2.26 29.05 3.81
CA THR A 118 1.67 28.69 2.52
C THR A 118 2.70 28.86 1.41
N PHE A 119 2.82 27.84 0.58
CA PHE A 119 3.75 27.73 -0.54
C PHE A 119 2.96 27.50 -1.83
N VAL A 120 3.44 28.08 -2.93
CA VAL A 120 2.98 27.72 -4.28
C VAL A 120 4.07 26.87 -4.91
N LEU A 121 3.74 25.62 -5.18
CA LEU A 121 4.58 24.65 -5.89
C LEU A 121 4.41 24.85 -7.39
N GLU A 122 5.53 24.89 -8.11
CA GLU A 122 5.60 24.82 -9.56
C GLU A 122 5.97 23.39 -10.01
N SER A 123 5.78 23.08 -11.29
CA SER A 123 6.15 21.76 -11.82
C SER A 123 7.64 21.47 -11.61
N GLY A 124 7.94 20.33 -10.98
CA GLY A 124 9.27 19.91 -10.57
C GLY A 124 9.62 20.21 -9.11
N ASP A 125 8.87 21.09 -8.44
CA ASP A 125 9.06 21.34 -7.01
C ASP A 125 8.61 20.14 -6.19
N SER A 126 9.23 19.99 -5.02
CA SER A 126 8.98 18.88 -4.10
C SER A 126 8.84 19.38 -2.67
N TYR A 127 8.16 18.61 -1.84
CA TYR A 127 7.97 18.92 -0.42
C TYR A 127 8.26 17.70 0.45
N TYR A 128 8.57 17.96 1.71
CA TYR A 128 8.75 16.94 2.75
C TYR A 128 8.44 17.56 4.11
N PHE A 129 7.56 16.94 4.89
CA PHE A 129 7.29 17.36 6.27
C PHE A 129 6.77 16.21 7.14
N ASP A 130 6.84 16.42 8.45
CA ASP A 130 6.16 15.57 9.44
C ASP A 130 4.65 15.81 9.35
N SER A 131 3.88 14.78 9.01
CA SER A 131 2.44 14.84 8.75
C SER A 131 1.61 15.23 9.97
N THR A 132 2.21 15.25 11.16
CA THR A 132 1.55 15.75 12.38
C THR A 132 1.34 17.26 12.33
N LYS A 133 2.05 17.96 11.44
CA LYS A 133 1.77 19.36 11.14
C LYS A 133 0.47 19.45 10.33
N PRO A 134 -0.50 20.29 10.75
CA PRO A 134 -1.69 20.56 9.96
C PRO A 134 -1.32 21.02 8.55
N HIS A 135 -1.87 20.37 7.53
CA HIS A 135 -1.57 20.66 6.14
C HIS A 135 -2.81 20.62 5.26
N ARG A 136 -2.75 21.28 4.10
CA ARG A 136 -3.85 21.40 3.15
C ARG A 136 -3.31 21.63 1.73
N PHE A 137 -3.90 20.96 0.75
CA PHE A 137 -3.61 21.17 -0.67
C PHE A 137 -4.79 21.85 -1.37
N ARG A 138 -4.48 22.84 -2.19
CA ARG A 138 -5.48 23.59 -2.95
C ARG A 138 -4.97 23.87 -4.35
N ASN A 139 -5.86 23.84 -5.32
CA ASN A 139 -5.58 24.35 -6.65
C ASN A 139 -6.44 25.60 -6.91
N PRO A 140 -5.99 26.80 -6.48
CA PRO A 140 -6.70 28.05 -6.78
C PRO A 140 -6.51 28.53 -8.24
N PHE A 141 -5.82 27.76 -9.09
CA PHE A 141 -5.44 28.16 -10.44
C PHE A 141 -6.43 27.64 -11.50
N GLU A 142 -6.23 28.06 -12.76
CA GLU A 142 -7.15 27.77 -13.87
C GLU A 142 -6.88 26.44 -14.59
N ALA A 143 -5.74 25.80 -14.33
CA ALA A 143 -5.35 24.53 -14.94
C ALA A 143 -5.27 23.41 -13.89
N PRO A 144 -5.55 22.15 -14.26
CA PRO A 144 -5.31 21.01 -13.38
C PRO A 144 -3.85 20.91 -12.95
N ALA A 145 -3.62 20.37 -11.75
CA ALA A 145 -2.30 20.08 -11.24
C ALA A 145 -2.18 18.59 -10.92
N ARG A 146 -1.02 17.99 -11.21
CA ARG A 146 -0.76 16.57 -10.97
C ARG A 146 0.38 16.39 -9.99
N LEU A 147 0.10 15.70 -8.90
CA LEU A 147 1.00 15.47 -7.78
C LEU A 147 1.26 13.96 -7.61
N ILE A 148 2.51 13.58 -7.39
CA ILE A 148 2.84 12.24 -6.88
C ILE A 148 3.24 12.41 -5.42
N SER A 149 2.48 11.80 -4.51
CA SER A 149 2.71 11.91 -3.06
C SER A 149 2.93 10.55 -2.42
N ALA A 150 3.65 10.57 -1.31
CA ALA A 150 3.88 9.42 -0.45
C ALA A 150 3.66 9.78 1.02
N THR A 151 2.93 8.93 1.75
CA THR A 151 2.73 9.06 3.19
C THR A 151 3.12 7.80 3.94
N THR A 152 3.54 7.96 5.20
CA THR A 152 3.62 6.89 6.18
C THR A 152 2.71 7.20 7.39
N PRO A 153 2.21 6.19 8.12
CA PRO A 153 2.13 4.80 7.69
C PRO A 153 1.15 4.63 6.50
N ALA A 154 1.07 3.42 5.96
CA ALA A 154 0.08 3.15 4.93
C ALA A 154 -1.34 3.12 5.53
N ASN A 155 -2.20 4.06 5.11
CA ASN A 155 -3.51 4.29 5.75
C ASN A 155 -4.69 3.75 4.93
N PHE A 156 -4.43 3.11 3.78
CA PHE A 156 -5.43 2.60 2.83
C PHE A 156 -4.99 1.28 2.19
#